data_AF-A0A2W2CJ67-F1
#
_entry.id   AF-A0A2W2CJ67-F1
#
_cell.length_a   1.000
_cell.length_b   1.000
_cell.length_c   1.000
_cell.angle_alpha   90.00
_cell.angle_beta   90.00
_cell.angle_gamma   90.00
#
_symmetry.space_group_name_H-M   'P 1'
#
loop_
_entity.id
_entity.type
_entity.pdbx_description
1 polymer ?
#
loop_
_entity_poly.entity_id
_entity_poly.type
_entity_poly.pdbx_seq_one_letter_code
_entity_poly.pdbx_strand_id
1 'polypeptide(L)'
;TTHPQVTLVDDTSALVAADIDVYAPCALGGALNDDTVAVLRAKVIAGAANNQLAHPGVEKLLADRGILYAPDYVVNAGGVIQVADEIEGFDFERAKLRATGIYDTTREILRLAEADGIPPAVAADRLAERRMAEVGRLRTIHLR
;
A
#
# COMPACT_ATOMS: atom_id res chain seq x y z
N THR A 1 12.43 32.05 -11.58
CA THR A 1 11.41 31.01 -11.30
C THR A 1 11.16 30.99 -9.80
N THR A 2 9.90 30.87 -9.36
CA THR A 2 9.49 31.05 -7.95
C THR A 2 10.10 30.01 -6.98
N HIS A 3 10.68 28.92 -7.50
CA HIS A 3 11.34 27.87 -6.73
C HIS A 3 12.60 27.35 -7.47
N PRO A 4 13.78 27.94 -7.27
CA PRO A 4 15.01 27.55 -7.97
C PRO A 4 15.53 26.14 -7.61
N GLN A 5 15.07 25.59 -6.49
CA GLN A 5 15.37 24.22 -6.05
C GLN A 5 14.51 23.14 -6.73
N VAL A 6 13.51 23.53 -7.53
CA VAL A 6 12.62 22.59 -8.21
C VAL A 6 13.16 22.34 -9.62
N THR A 7 13.49 21.08 -9.90
CA THR A 7 13.73 20.61 -11.25
C THR A 7 12.39 20.20 -11.86
N LEU A 8 12.03 20.83 -12.98
CA LEU A 8 10.87 20.42 -13.77
C LEU A 8 11.22 19.22 -14.64
N VAL A 9 10.28 18.32 -14.80
CA VAL A 9 10.31 17.22 -15.77
C VAL A 9 9.18 17.43 -16.76
N ASP A 10 9.32 16.89 -17.98
CA ASP A 10 8.39 17.15 -19.08
C ASP A 10 6.99 16.59 -18.82
N ASP A 11 6.92 15.39 -18.24
CA ASP A 11 5.67 14.69 -17.94
C ASP A 11 5.82 13.64 -16.82
N THR A 12 4.72 12.94 -16.52
CA THR A 12 4.68 11.85 -15.54
C THR A 12 5.60 10.69 -15.91
N SER A 13 5.75 10.36 -17.19
CA SER A 13 6.59 9.24 -17.64
C SER A 13 8.07 9.55 -17.37
N ALA A 14 8.49 10.79 -17.60
CA ALA A 14 9.82 11.27 -17.25
C ALA A 14 10.07 11.21 -15.73
N LEU A 15 9.06 11.52 -14.90
CA LEU A 15 9.14 11.38 -13.44
C LEU A 15 9.30 9.92 -13.01
N VAL A 16 8.51 9.00 -13.58
CA VAL A 16 8.53 7.56 -13.26
C VAL A 16 9.86 6.91 -13.65
N ALA A 17 10.45 7.34 -14.77
CA ALA A 17 11.74 6.86 -15.27
C ALA A 17 12.96 7.51 -14.60
N ALA A 18 12.76 8.52 -13.73
CA ALA A 18 13.83 9.21 -13.05
C ALA A 18 14.60 8.28 -12.10
N ASP A 19 15.83 8.67 -11.74
CA ASP A 19 16.63 7.95 -10.76
C ASP A 19 16.11 8.25 -9.34
N ILE A 20 15.16 7.43 -8.89
CA ILE A 20 14.48 7.57 -7.60
C ILE A 20 14.56 6.26 -6.82
N ASP A 21 14.64 6.33 -5.49
CA ASP A 21 14.59 5.14 -4.64
C ASP A 21 13.14 4.72 -4.31
N VAL A 22 12.25 5.69 -4.15
CA VAL A 22 10.85 5.49 -3.75
C VAL A 22 9.91 6.17 -4.74
N TYR A 23 8.94 5.42 -5.24
CA TYR A 23 7.83 5.95 -6.02
C TYR A 23 6.54 5.94 -5.20
N ALA A 24 5.87 7.09 -5.10
CA ALA A 24 4.67 7.26 -4.27
C ALA A 24 3.50 7.77 -5.12
N PRO A 25 2.75 6.88 -5.79
CA PRO A 25 1.55 7.26 -6.53
C PRO A 25 0.42 7.67 -5.56
N CYS A 26 0.06 8.94 -5.55
CA CYS A 26 -0.90 9.51 -4.60
C CYS A 26 -2.10 10.22 -5.26
N ALA A 27 -2.25 10.10 -6.58
CA ALA A 27 -3.28 10.82 -7.34
C ALA A 27 -4.41 9.88 -7.82
N LEU A 28 -4.16 9.12 -8.88
CA LEU A 28 -5.15 8.25 -9.53
C LEU A 28 -4.77 6.78 -9.39
N GLY A 29 -5.79 5.90 -9.42
CA GLY A 29 -5.59 4.46 -9.55
C GLY A 29 -5.02 4.07 -10.91
N GLY A 30 -4.49 2.86 -11.02
CA GLY A 30 -3.87 2.32 -12.23
C GLY A 30 -2.53 2.97 -12.60
N ALA A 31 -1.91 3.69 -11.66
CA ALA A 31 -0.58 4.31 -11.86
C ALA A 31 0.52 3.26 -12.13
N LEU A 32 0.32 2.02 -11.68
CA LEU A 32 1.19 0.88 -11.92
C LEU A 32 0.53 -0.02 -12.97
N ASN A 33 1.06 0.00 -14.18
CA ASN A 33 0.65 -0.82 -15.32
C ASN A 33 1.90 -1.36 -16.03
N ASP A 34 1.74 -2.14 -17.09
CA ASP A 34 2.87 -2.74 -17.82
C ASP A 34 3.90 -1.69 -18.26
N ASP A 35 3.45 -0.55 -18.79
CA ASP A 35 4.33 0.50 -19.32
C ASP A 35 5.09 1.22 -18.20
N THR A 36 4.39 1.60 -17.12
CA THR A 36 5.03 2.32 -16.01
C THR A 36 5.96 1.41 -15.23
N VAL A 37 5.57 0.16 -15.00
CA VAL A 37 6.43 -0.84 -14.35
C VAL A 37 7.65 -1.14 -15.22
N ALA A 38 7.52 -1.16 -16.55
CA ALA A 38 8.65 -1.41 -17.47
C ALA A 38 9.77 -0.37 -17.34
N VAL A 39 9.47 0.89 -17.03
CA VAL A 39 10.47 1.97 -16.96
C VAL A 39 10.83 2.40 -15.54
N LEU A 40 10.05 1.98 -14.55
CA LEU A 40 10.23 2.38 -13.15
C LEU A 40 11.59 1.94 -12.59
N ARG A 41 12.36 2.90 -12.07
CA ARG A 41 13.67 2.66 -11.44
C ARG A 41 13.62 2.52 -9.91
N ALA A 42 12.48 2.86 -9.31
CA ALA A 42 12.30 2.79 -7.86
C ALA A 42 12.51 1.37 -7.32
N LYS A 43 13.06 1.30 -6.11
CA LYS A 43 13.21 0.06 -5.34
C LYS A 43 11.98 -0.22 -4.50
N VAL A 44 11.26 0.84 -4.10
CA VAL A 44 10.08 0.78 -3.24
C VAL A 44 8.95 1.56 -3.87
N ILE A 45 7.74 1.02 -3.81
CA ILE A 45 6.51 1.73 -4.09
C ILE A 45 5.68 1.82 -2.81
N ALA A 46 5.37 3.03 -2.40
CA ALA A 46 4.55 3.32 -1.22
C ALA A 46 3.73 4.59 -1.47
N GLY A 47 2.59 4.42 -2.14
CA GLY A 47 1.67 5.51 -2.49
C GLY A 47 0.36 5.47 -1.70
N ALA A 48 -0.36 6.58 -1.67
CA ALA A 48 -1.65 6.70 -0.99
C ALA A 48 -2.85 6.51 -1.93
N ALA A 49 -2.66 6.51 -3.26
CA ALA A 49 -3.77 6.34 -4.20
C ALA A 49 -4.48 4.99 -3.99
N ASN A 50 -5.79 4.94 -4.24
CA ASN A 50 -6.54 3.68 -4.22
C ASN A 50 -6.45 2.98 -5.59
N ASN A 51 -6.44 1.66 -5.58
CA ASN A 51 -6.37 0.80 -6.76
C ASN A 51 -5.12 1.11 -7.60
N GLN A 52 -3.93 1.13 -6.99
CA GLN A 52 -2.70 1.54 -7.69
C GLN A 52 -2.30 0.60 -8.83
N LEU A 53 -2.58 -0.70 -8.69
CA LEU A 53 -2.35 -1.72 -9.71
C LEU A 53 -3.46 -1.64 -10.76
N ALA A 54 -3.09 -1.49 -12.03
CA ALA A 54 -4.05 -1.35 -13.13
C ALA A 54 -4.86 -2.63 -13.40
N HIS A 55 -4.28 -3.79 -13.12
CA HIS A 55 -4.93 -5.10 -13.24
C HIS A 55 -4.21 -6.15 -12.37
N PRO A 56 -4.85 -7.30 -12.10
CA PRO A 56 -4.17 -8.44 -11.51
C PRO A 56 -2.96 -8.88 -12.35
N GLY A 57 -1.85 -9.21 -11.70
CA GLY A 57 -0.60 -9.60 -12.33
C GLY A 57 0.48 -8.51 -12.28
N VAL A 58 0.12 -7.23 -12.10
CA VAL A 58 1.11 -6.15 -11.95
C VAL A 58 1.99 -6.37 -10.71
N GLU A 59 1.42 -6.89 -9.62
CA GLU A 59 2.17 -7.27 -8.42
C GLU A 59 3.25 -8.31 -8.69
N LYS A 60 3.03 -9.21 -9.66
CA LYS A 60 4.01 -10.18 -10.10
C LYS A 60 5.10 -9.51 -10.95
N LEU A 61 4.74 -8.61 -11.87
CA LEU A 61 5.71 -7.84 -12.65
C LEU A 61 6.67 -7.05 -11.74
N LEU A 62 6.12 -6.45 -10.67
CA LEU A 62 6.90 -5.75 -9.66
C LEU A 62 7.84 -6.70 -8.91
N ALA A 63 7.34 -7.85 -8.45
CA ALA A 63 8.14 -8.86 -7.76
C ALA A 63 9.25 -9.44 -8.64
N ASP A 64 8.95 -9.77 -9.91
CA ASP A 64 9.92 -10.29 -10.88
C ASP A 64 11.07 -9.30 -11.14
N ARG A 65 10.80 -8.00 -11.00
CA ARG A 65 11.79 -6.91 -11.09
C ARG A 65 12.50 -6.59 -9.77
N GLY A 66 12.15 -7.25 -8.67
CA GLY A 66 12.68 -6.94 -7.35
C GLY A 66 12.24 -5.57 -6.80
N ILE A 67 11.10 -5.04 -7.27
CA ILE A 67 10.53 -3.78 -6.76
C ILE A 67 9.58 -4.12 -5.62
N LEU A 68 9.87 -3.59 -4.43
CA LEU A 68 9.05 -3.79 -3.25
C LEU A 68 7.79 -2.94 -3.32
N TYR A 69 6.63 -3.58 -3.40
CA TYR A 69 5.34 -2.90 -3.37
C TYR A 69 4.70 -2.97 -1.98
N ALA A 70 4.37 -1.82 -1.40
CA ALA A 70 3.54 -1.73 -0.20
C ALA A 70 2.06 -1.61 -0.59
N PRO A 71 1.20 -2.59 -0.25
CA PRO A 71 -0.20 -2.61 -0.67
C PRO A 71 -0.96 -1.35 -0.27
N ASP A 72 -1.67 -0.75 -1.22
CA ASP A 72 -2.27 0.57 -1.09
C ASP A 72 -3.26 0.68 0.08
N TYR A 73 -4.22 -0.24 0.17
CA TYR A 73 -5.24 -0.26 1.21
C TYR A 73 -4.68 -0.49 2.63
N VAL A 74 -3.41 -0.90 2.74
CA VAL A 74 -2.70 -1.03 4.02
C VAL A 74 -2.03 0.29 4.37
N VAL A 75 -1.21 0.83 3.47
CA VAL A 75 -0.42 2.03 3.75
C VAL A 75 -1.25 3.31 3.77
N ASN A 76 -2.40 3.32 3.09
CA ASN A 76 -3.33 4.46 3.08
C ASN A 76 -4.45 4.35 4.15
N ALA A 77 -4.42 3.32 5.01
CA ALA A 77 -5.49 2.99 5.96
C ALA A 77 -5.77 4.04 7.04
N GLY A 78 -4.92 5.07 7.17
CA GLY A 78 -5.05 6.11 8.20
C GLY A 78 -6.43 6.78 8.22
N GLY A 79 -7.01 7.04 7.05
CA GLY A 79 -8.36 7.63 6.95
C GLY A 79 -9.44 6.71 7.53
N VAL A 80 -9.40 5.41 7.23
CA VAL A 80 -10.36 4.43 7.77
C VAL A 80 -10.17 4.25 9.28
N ILE A 81 -8.93 4.28 9.77
CA ILE A 81 -8.62 4.20 11.20
C ILE A 81 -9.17 5.40 11.96
N GLN A 82 -9.11 6.60 11.37
CA GLN A 82 -9.72 7.81 11.92
C GLN A 82 -11.25 7.68 11.94
N VAL A 83 -11.88 7.31 10.82
CA VAL A 83 -13.34 7.15 10.76
C VAL A 83 -13.84 6.12 11.77
N ALA A 84 -13.10 5.02 11.97
CA ALA A 84 -13.41 4.04 13.00
C ALA A 84 -13.30 4.60 14.43
N ASP A 85 -12.48 5.64 14.66
CA ASP A 85 -12.41 6.34 15.95
C ASP A 85 -13.63 7.19 16.26
N GLU A 86 -14.22 7.78 15.22
CA GLU A 86 -15.36 8.67 15.37
C GLU A 86 -16.58 7.97 15.99
N ILE A 87 -16.66 6.64 15.87
CA ILE A 87 -17.69 5.80 16.49
C ILE A 87 -17.70 5.96 18.03
N GLU A 88 -16.53 6.13 18.64
CA GLU A 88 -16.34 6.29 20.09
C GLU A 88 -16.19 7.78 20.50
N GLY A 89 -16.37 8.70 19.54
CA GLY A 89 -16.15 10.14 19.70
C GLY A 89 -14.73 10.56 19.29
N PHE A 90 -14.62 11.40 18.25
CA PHE A 90 -13.36 11.77 17.63
C PHE A 90 -12.28 12.27 18.61
N ASP A 91 -11.11 11.64 18.55
CA ASP A 91 -9.88 12.06 19.21
C ASP A 91 -8.69 11.88 18.26
N PHE A 92 -8.12 13.01 17.83
CA PHE A 92 -7.04 12.99 16.86
C PHE A 92 -5.78 12.27 17.37
N GLU A 93 -5.41 12.43 18.64
CA GLU A 93 -4.20 11.80 19.18
C GLU A 93 -4.39 10.28 19.30
N ARG A 94 -5.60 9.83 19.68
CA ARG A 94 -5.93 8.41 19.68
C ARG A 94 -5.95 7.82 18.27
N ALA A 95 -6.57 8.52 17.30
CA ALA A 95 -6.57 8.10 15.90
C ALA A 95 -5.15 8.00 15.33
N LYS A 96 -4.30 9.01 15.61
CA LYS A 96 -2.89 9.04 15.23
C LYS A 96 -2.09 7.92 15.87
N LEU A 97 -2.29 7.65 17.17
CA LEU A 97 -1.65 6.53 17.86
C LEU A 97 -2.04 5.19 17.20
N ARG A 98 -3.31 4.99 16.87
CA ARG A 98 -3.76 3.76 16.19
C ARG A 98 -3.22 3.65 14.77
N ALA A 99 -3.08 4.76 14.05
CA ALA A 99 -2.48 4.78 12.72
C ALA A 99 -1.01 4.32 12.72
N THR A 100 -0.29 4.38 13.85
CA THR A 100 1.07 3.80 13.95
C THR A 100 1.09 2.29 13.70
N GLY A 101 -0.02 1.58 13.94
CA GLY A 101 -0.17 0.14 13.66
C GLY A 101 -0.11 -0.21 12.16
N ILE A 102 -0.19 0.77 11.26
CA ILE A 102 0.07 0.58 9.82
C ILE A 102 1.50 0.06 9.62
N TYR A 103 2.47 0.56 10.40
CA TYR A 103 3.86 0.10 10.33
C TYR A 103 3.96 -1.40 10.63
N ASP A 104 3.41 -1.85 11.77
CA ASP A 104 3.49 -3.24 12.19
C ASP A 104 2.75 -4.17 11.23
N THR A 105 1.57 -3.76 10.76
CA THR A 105 0.79 -4.52 9.78
C THR A 105 1.54 -4.67 8.46
N THR A 106 2.11 -3.57 7.94
CA THR A 106 2.91 -3.60 6.72
C THR A 106 4.12 -4.53 6.90
N ARG A 107 4.82 -4.42 8.03
CA ARG A 107 5.97 -5.29 8.34
C ARG A 107 5.58 -6.77 8.43
N GLU A 108 4.43 -7.10 9.02
CA GLU A 108 3.91 -8.47 9.05
C GLU A 108 3.68 -9.01 7.63
N ILE A 109 3.03 -8.22 6.78
CA ILE A 109 2.73 -8.57 5.39
C ILE A 109 4.02 -8.82 4.61
N LEU A 110 5.00 -7.93 4.70
CA LEU A 110 6.28 -8.08 4.00
C LEU A 110 7.02 -9.34 4.44
N ARG A 111 7.02 -9.64 5.75
CA ARG A 111 7.63 -10.86 6.29
C ARG A 111 6.91 -12.12 5.79
N LEU A 112 5.57 -12.09 5.71
CA LEU A 112 4.79 -13.21 5.18
C LEU A 112 5.04 -13.41 3.68
N ALA A 113 5.09 -12.33 2.92
CA ALA A 113 5.40 -12.33 1.50
C ALA A 113 6.76 -12.97 1.22
N GLU A 114 7.79 -12.57 1.97
CA GLU A 114 9.14 -13.14 1.89
C GLU A 114 9.17 -14.63 2.26
N ALA A 115 8.54 -15.00 3.39
CA ALA A 115 8.54 -16.39 3.87
C ALA A 115 7.83 -17.35 2.90
N ASP A 116 6.75 -16.89 2.26
CA ASP A 116 5.93 -17.70 1.36
C ASP A 116 6.39 -17.61 -0.11
N GLY A 117 7.32 -16.71 -0.44
CA GLY A 117 7.78 -16.48 -1.81
C GLY A 117 6.70 -15.92 -2.73
N ILE A 118 5.83 -15.03 -2.21
CA ILE A 118 4.70 -14.44 -2.94
C ILE A 118 4.77 -12.90 -2.94
N PRO A 119 4.09 -12.22 -3.89
CA PRO A 119 4.00 -10.77 -3.87
C PRO A 119 3.32 -10.22 -2.59
N PRO A 120 3.74 -9.05 -2.08
CA PRO A 120 3.13 -8.44 -0.90
C PRO A 120 1.62 -8.24 -0.97
N ALA A 121 1.08 -7.92 -2.15
CA ALA A 121 -0.37 -7.79 -2.36
C ALA A 121 -1.10 -9.11 -2.02
N VAL A 122 -0.58 -10.25 -2.49
CA VAL A 122 -1.15 -11.57 -2.20
C VAL A 122 -1.04 -11.91 -0.72
N ALA A 123 0.09 -11.59 -0.08
CA ALA A 123 0.26 -11.80 1.36
C ALA A 123 -0.72 -10.96 2.19
N ALA A 124 -0.99 -9.73 1.76
CA ALA A 124 -1.93 -8.83 2.41
C ALA A 124 -3.38 -9.34 2.32
N ASP A 125 -3.78 -9.85 1.15
CA ASP A 125 -5.10 -10.47 0.95
C ASP A 125 -5.28 -11.68 1.86
N ARG A 126 -4.29 -12.59 1.88
CA ARG A 126 -4.30 -13.77 2.77
C ARG A 126 -4.41 -13.38 4.25
N LEU A 127 -3.70 -12.34 4.67
CA LEU A 127 -3.76 -11.84 6.05
C LEU A 127 -5.16 -11.29 6.38
N ALA A 128 -5.76 -10.53 5.47
CA ALA A 128 -7.10 -9.99 5.63
C ALA A 128 -8.14 -11.11 5.71
N GLU A 129 -8.11 -12.07 4.78
CA GLU A 129 -8.99 -13.24 4.76
C GLU A 129 -8.88 -14.07 6.05
N ARG A 130 -7.66 -14.30 6.54
CA ARG A 130 -7.42 -15.01 7.80
C ARG A 130 -8.07 -14.30 8.98
N ARG A 131 -7.88 -12.99 9.11
CA ARG A 131 -8.48 -12.18 10.18
C ARG A 131 -10.02 -12.20 10.11
N MET A 132 -10.59 -12.09 8.90
CA MET A 132 -12.04 -12.18 8.69
C MET A 132 -12.60 -13.55 9.11
N ALA A 133 -11.92 -14.63 8.76
CA ALA A 133 -12.33 -15.99 9.12
C ALA A 133 -12.24 -16.25 10.64
N GLU A 134 -11.21 -15.74 11.32
CA GLU A 134 -11.04 -15.86 12.77
C GLU A 134 -12.15 -15.14 13.54
N VAL A 135 -12.45 -13.88 13.17
CA VAL A 135 -13.55 -13.11 13.78
C VAL A 135 -14.90 -13.77 13.52
N GLY A 136 -15.13 -14.28 12.29
CA GLY A 136 -16.34 -15.03 11.94
C GLY A 136 -16.57 -16.23 12.86
N ARG A 137 -15.52 -17.04 13.10
CA ARG A 137 -15.61 -18.22 13.99
C ARG A 137 -15.92 -17.84 15.44
N LEU A 138 -15.30 -16.79 15.97
CA LEU A 138 -15.55 -16.34 17.35
C LEU A 138 -17.00 -15.89 17.56
N ARG A 139 -17.58 -15.17 16.58
CA ARG A 139 -19.00 -14.78 16.63
C ARG A 139 -19.94 -15.98 16.58
N THR A 140 -19.62 -17.02 15.80
CA THR A 140 -20.45 -18.25 15.76
C THR A 140 -20.44 -19.01 17.08
N ILE A 141 -19.32 -19.00 17.82
CA ILE A 141 -19.22 -19.66 19.13
C ILE A 141 -20.05 -18.91 20.19
N HIS A 142 -20.06 -17.57 20.16
CA HIS A 142 -20.80 -16.75 21.13
C HIS A 142 -22.32 -16.66 20.89
N LEU A 143 -22.79 -17.14 19.73
CA LEU A 143 -24.22 -17.17 19.36
C LEU A 143 -24.84 -18.58 19.50
N ARG A 144 -24.10 -19.54 20.06
CA ARG A 144 -24.59 -20.85 20.48
C ARG A 144 -24.68 -20.91 21.99
#